data_AF-A0A6I1KHN4-F1
#
_entry.id   AF-A0A6I1KHN4-F1
#
_cell.length_a   1.000
_cell.length_b   1.000
_cell.length_c   1.000
_cell.angle_alpha   90.00
_cell.angle_beta   90.00
_cell.angle_gamma   90.00
#
_symmetry.space_group_name_H-M   'P 1'
#
loop_
_entity.id
_entity.type
_entity.pdbx_description
1 polymer ?
#
loop_
_entity_poly.entity_id
_entity_poly.type
_entity_poly.pdbx_seq_one_letter_code
_entity_poly.pdbx_strand_id
1 'polypeptide(L)'
;MSVLQRAVAVVVMCVFATGALAATTAEIDQARNKGLAWLFSNQKGDGSWKASSGLQNQPTAAALEAYLNAGVKQGYSFAAAQAWLGNAEALSTDSLSRQSMALYKSGASVTALMTRLTAMRHGRTKSWGAYDQYYGSFPDTSLAMDAITITGTTYADTGTSLGFIGGRQNADGGWSFTSVYGEPGTSVSRVIPTSHNIATLSRYKTKGWVVDTNITNGVNWLVARQKADGGFADDTAATSGSAYETALAYLALSEAKKAGNAAAVGAQTVMDNAQNFLIIQQQADGSWGSDPLQTALALQTLPAATLTDTDKDGIPDLVETVLLTNPNIADTRGFAKGNGQSVSGVTAPILLASATVKRFFSTTLTASGGTPPYTWGLMSGSLPDGLALTAATGAVSGTPTAMGSFNFIYKVTDTVGSSTTTTGQIAVSKSAVRSKYPVITYFGTLQAAYNAQPDGGTATVEAMDTSWSEDITFDRNVTVTIKGGYDDAFTSQPGITTLQGILTISGGTVTIDNLAIQ
;
A
#
# COMPACT_ATOMS: atom_id res chain seq x y z
N MET A 1 10.92 -15.35 -43.74
CA MET A 1 10.83 -13.92 -44.07
C MET A 1 10.53 -13.20 -42.77
N SER A 2 11.57 -12.63 -42.17
CA SER A 2 11.76 -12.52 -40.73
C SER A 2 11.17 -11.24 -40.11
N VAL A 3 10.84 -11.34 -38.82
CA VAL A 3 10.44 -10.29 -37.86
C VAL A 3 11.20 -8.96 -38.01
N LEU A 4 12.43 -8.98 -38.56
CA LEU A 4 13.20 -7.78 -38.93
C LEU A 4 12.54 -6.85 -39.97
N GLN A 5 11.66 -7.34 -40.86
CA GLN A 5 10.99 -6.45 -41.83
C GLN A 5 9.90 -5.56 -41.22
N ARG A 6 9.42 -5.87 -39.99
CA ARG A 6 8.47 -5.01 -39.26
C ARG A 6 9.14 -4.03 -38.30
N ALA A 7 10.33 -4.35 -37.80
CA ALA A 7 11.09 -3.45 -36.94
C ALA A 7 11.55 -2.15 -37.65
N VAL A 8 11.72 -2.20 -38.98
CA VAL A 8 12.06 -1.02 -39.80
C VAL A 8 10.85 -0.13 -40.08
N ALA A 9 9.61 -0.62 -39.89
CA ALA A 9 8.39 0.16 -40.12
C ALA A 9 8.00 1.06 -38.93
N VAL A 10 8.63 0.90 -37.76
CA VAL A 10 8.29 1.67 -36.54
C VAL A 10 9.08 2.98 -36.41
N VAL A 11 10.05 3.24 -37.31
CA VAL A 11 10.92 4.45 -37.27
C VAL A 11 10.57 5.47 -38.36
N VAL A 12 9.45 5.34 -39.07
CA VAL A 12 8.99 6.37 -40.02
C VAL A 12 7.71 7.02 -39.51
N MET A 13 7.86 8.10 -38.72
CA MET A 13 6.86 9.16 -38.71
C MET A 13 6.84 9.78 -40.11
N CYS A 14 5.82 9.46 -40.91
CA CYS A 14 5.05 10.40 -41.71
C CYS A 14 4.09 9.66 -42.64
N VAL A 15 2.81 10.04 -42.52
CA VAL A 15 1.77 9.98 -43.57
C VAL A 15 1.44 8.57 -44.06
N PHE A 16 0.33 8.00 -43.56
CA PHE A 16 -0.83 7.65 -44.39
C PHE A 16 -2.02 7.33 -43.46
N ALA A 17 -3.07 8.15 -43.59
CA ALA A 17 -4.41 7.79 -43.18
C ALA A 17 -4.94 6.71 -44.12
N THR A 18 -4.71 5.44 -43.77
CA THR A 18 -5.50 4.27 -44.20
C THR A 18 -5.30 3.19 -43.13
N GLY A 19 -6.40 2.71 -42.55
CA GLY A 19 -6.46 2.03 -41.24
C GLY A 19 -5.26 1.15 -40.88
N ALA A 20 -4.68 1.39 -39.71
CA ALA A 20 -3.71 0.49 -39.13
C ALA A 20 -4.37 -0.89 -38.99
N LEU A 21 -3.66 -1.94 -39.40
CA LEU A 21 -4.10 -3.31 -39.14
C LEU A 21 -4.26 -3.49 -37.63
N ALA A 22 -5.28 -4.23 -37.22
CA ALA A 22 -5.48 -4.59 -35.82
C ALA A 22 -4.21 -5.24 -35.24
N ALA A 23 -3.93 -4.94 -33.97
CA ALA A 23 -2.83 -5.55 -33.24
C ALA A 23 -2.93 -7.09 -33.30
N THR A 24 -1.80 -7.74 -33.50
CA THR A 24 -1.74 -9.20 -33.50
C THR A 24 -1.94 -9.74 -32.08
N THR A 25 -2.40 -10.99 -31.98
CA THR A 25 -2.51 -11.68 -30.69
C THR A 25 -1.21 -11.67 -29.91
N ALA A 26 -0.06 -11.83 -30.59
CA ALA A 26 1.25 -11.81 -29.94
C ALA A 26 1.60 -10.43 -29.34
N GLU A 27 1.29 -9.34 -30.04
CA GLU A 27 1.51 -7.97 -29.53
C GLU A 27 0.61 -7.69 -28.32
N ILE A 28 -0.65 -8.11 -28.39
CA ILE A 28 -1.61 -8.03 -27.29
C ILE A 28 -1.14 -8.82 -26.07
N ASP A 29 -0.70 -10.07 -26.28
CA ASP A 29 -0.24 -10.95 -25.22
C ASP A 29 1.03 -10.41 -24.56
N GLN A 30 1.98 -9.91 -25.36
CA GLN A 30 3.17 -9.27 -24.83
C GLN A 30 2.84 -8.03 -23.99
N ALA A 31 1.94 -7.17 -24.48
CA ALA A 31 1.51 -5.98 -23.74
C ALA A 31 0.80 -6.37 -22.43
N ARG A 32 -0.07 -7.38 -22.47
CA ARG A 32 -0.76 -7.90 -21.28
C ARG A 32 0.22 -8.39 -20.23
N ASN A 33 1.15 -9.27 -20.62
CA ASN A 33 2.08 -9.90 -19.68
C ASN A 33 2.99 -8.87 -19.01
N LYS A 34 3.50 -7.90 -19.77
CA LYS A 34 4.30 -6.79 -19.24
C LYS A 34 3.51 -5.89 -18.28
N GLY A 35 2.28 -5.53 -18.64
CA GLY A 35 1.44 -4.69 -17.79
C GLY A 35 1.04 -5.38 -16.49
N LEU A 36 0.69 -6.67 -16.55
CA LEU A 36 0.41 -7.48 -15.36
C LEU A 36 1.66 -7.60 -14.47
N ALA A 37 2.83 -7.91 -15.06
CA ALA A 37 4.10 -7.97 -14.31
C ALA A 37 4.40 -6.66 -13.59
N TRP A 38 4.13 -5.52 -14.25
CA TRP A 38 4.27 -4.22 -13.62
C TRP A 38 3.30 -4.02 -12.46
N LEU A 39 2.02 -4.40 -12.60
CA LEU A 39 1.04 -4.32 -11.51
C LEU A 39 1.45 -5.18 -10.32
N PHE A 40 1.83 -6.44 -10.54
CA PHE A 40 2.32 -7.33 -9.48
C PHE A 40 3.52 -6.70 -8.76
N SER A 41 4.49 -6.17 -9.51
CA SER A 41 5.71 -5.57 -8.95
C SER A 41 5.48 -4.24 -8.21
N ASN A 42 4.38 -3.53 -8.49
CA ASN A 42 4.12 -2.19 -7.95
C ASN A 42 2.97 -2.14 -6.94
N GLN A 43 2.39 -3.28 -6.56
CA GLN A 43 1.44 -3.34 -5.45
C GLN A 43 2.15 -2.98 -4.14
N LYS A 44 1.54 -2.10 -3.35
CA LYS A 44 2.06 -1.73 -2.04
C LYS A 44 1.86 -2.89 -1.05
N GLY A 45 2.69 -2.93 0.00
CA GLY A 45 2.61 -3.99 1.02
C GLY A 45 1.27 -4.08 1.75
N ASP A 46 0.46 -3.02 1.73
CA ASP A 46 -0.91 -3.02 2.28
C ASP A 46 -1.96 -3.59 1.31
N GLY A 47 -1.57 -4.02 0.10
CA GLY A 47 -2.45 -4.56 -0.93
C GLY A 47 -2.96 -3.54 -1.96
N SER A 48 -2.68 -2.25 -1.76
CA SER A 48 -3.19 -1.20 -2.63
C SER A 48 -2.29 -0.87 -3.82
N TRP A 49 -2.85 -0.21 -4.83
CA TRP A 49 -2.09 0.55 -5.83
C TRP A 49 -2.32 2.05 -5.62
N LYS A 50 -2.10 2.53 -4.39
CA LYS A 50 -2.31 3.94 -4.03
C LYS A 50 -1.55 4.89 -4.97
N ALA A 51 -2.30 5.82 -5.55
CA ALA A 51 -1.79 7.08 -6.07
C ALA A 51 -1.87 8.17 -4.97
N SER A 52 -1.89 9.44 -5.35
CA SER A 52 -2.09 10.60 -4.47
C SER A 52 -3.29 10.45 -3.50
N SER A 53 -3.23 11.15 -2.36
CA SER A 53 -4.26 11.07 -1.31
C SER A 53 -5.66 11.37 -1.84
N GLY A 54 -6.63 10.50 -1.57
CA GLY A 54 -8.03 10.67 -1.97
C GLY A 54 -8.45 9.94 -3.25
N LEU A 55 -7.50 9.48 -4.09
CA LEU A 55 -7.79 8.73 -5.32
C LEU A 55 -7.38 7.26 -5.26
N GLN A 56 -7.28 6.70 -4.05
CA GLN A 56 -6.63 5.41 -3.80
C GLN A 56 -7.49 4.20 -4.21
N ASN A 57 -8.81 4.36 -4.17
CA ASN A 57 -9.76 3.29 -4.48
C ASN A 57 -9.82 3.03 -6.00
N GLN A 58 -9.66 4.09 -6.80
CA GLN A 58 -9.75 4.01 -8.26
C GLN A 58 -8.67 3.10 -8.90
N PRO A 59 -7.35 3.28 -8.67
CA PRO A 59 -6.32 2.41 -9.20
C PRO A 59 -6.43 0.99 -8.65
N THR A 60 -6.75 0.83 -7.36
CA THR A 60 -6.86 -0.52 -6.76
C THR A 60 -8.06 -1.29 -7.30
N ALA A 61 -9.21 -0.64 -7.48
CA ALA A 61 -10.37 -1.24 -8.13
C ALA A 61 -10.07 -1.59 -9.59
N ALA A 62 -9.42 -0.70 -10.34
CA ALA A 62 -9.06 -0.95 -11.73
C ALA A 62 -8.06 -2.11 -11.87
N ALA A 63 -7.04 -2.18 -11.00
CA ALA A 63 -6.05 -3.26 -10.98
C ALA A 63 -6.70 -4.60 -10.65
N LEU A 64 -7.62 -4.64 -9.67
CA LEU A 64 -8.37 -5.85 -9.34
C LEU A 64 -9.23 -6.33 -10.53
N GLU A 65 -9.85 -5.41 -11.27
CA GLU A 65 -10.58 -5.76 -12.50
C GLU A 65 -9.65 -6.25 -13.63
N ALA A 66 -8.46 -5.66 -13.78
CA ALA A 66 -7.46 -6.12 -14.74
C ALA A 66 -6.99 -7.55 -14.43
N TYR A 67 -6.78 -7.88 -13.14
CA TYR A 67 -6.50 -9.24 -12.68
C TYR A 67 -7.62 -10.21 -13.05
N LEU A 68 -8.87 -9.86 -12.77
CA LEU A 68 -10.02 -10.69 -13.12
C LEU A 68 -10.12 -10.95 -14.64
N ASN A 69 -9.82 -9.95 -15.47
CA ASN A 69 -9.78 -10.10 -16.93
C ASN A 69 -8.66 -11.01 -17.43
N ALA A 70 -7.58 -11.15 -16.66
CA ALA A 70 -6.48 -12.07 -16.90
C ALA A 70 -6.70 -13.48 -16.29
N GLY A 71 -7.85 -13.70 -15.65
CA GLY A 71 -8.16 -14.95 -14.96
C GLY A 71 -7.54 -15.08 -13.56
N VAL A 72 -6.85 -14.05 -13.07
CA VAL A 72 -6.27 -14.02 -11.72
C VAL A 72 -7.39 -13.80 -10.70
N LYS A 73 -7.68 -14.84 -9.91
CA LYS A 73 -8.78 -14.88 -8.93
C LYS A 73 -8.36 -15.32 -7.53
N GLN A 74 -7.07 -15.54 -7.35
CA GLN A 74 -6.48 -16.09 -6.13
C GLN A 74 -5.07 -15.55 -5.97
N GLY A 75 -4.38 -16.02 -4.94
CA GLY A 75 -3.01 -15.60 -4.66
C GLY A 75 -2.94 -14.37 -3.79
N TYR A 76 -1.74 -14.10 -3.30
CA TYR A 76 -1.53 -13.04 -2.33
C TYR A 76 -1.91 -11.67 -2.87
N SER A 77 -1.45 -11.33 -4.07
CA SER A 77 -1.67 -10.00 -4.65
C SER A 77 -3.16 -9.71 -4.84
N PHE A 78 -3.92 -10.67 -5.37
CA PHE A 78 -5.37 -10.58 -5.51
C PHE A 78 -6.09 -10.46 -4.18
N ALA A 79 -5.78 -11.34 -3.22
CA ALA A 79 -6.43 -11.33 -1.91
C ALA A 79 -6.12 -10.05 -1.12
N ALA A 80 -4.89 -9.54 -1.19
CA ALA A 80 -4.49 -8.29 -0.56
C ALA A 80 -5.21 -7.08 -1.18
N ALA A 81 -5.35 -7.05 -2.50
CA ALA A 81 -6.11 -6.02 -3.21
C ALA A 81 -7.58 -6.00 -2.79
N GLN A 82 -8.22 -7.17 -2.78
CA GLN A 82 -9.61 -7.33 -2.36
C GLN A 82 -9.80 -6.92 -0.89
N ALA A 83 -8.91 -7.38 0.00
CA ALA A 83 -8.96 -7.05 1.42
C ALA A 83 -8.75 -5.56 1.68
N TRP A 84 -7.75 -4.95 1.03
CA TRP A 84 -7.52 -3.52 1.14
C TRP A 84 -8.73 -2.72 0.65
N LEU A 85 -9.23 -3.05 -0.55
CA LEU A 85 -10.35 -2.35 -1.15
C LEU A 85 -11.63 -2.51 -0.33
N GLY A 86 -11.85 -3.66 0.31
CA GLY A 86 -12.98 -3.89 1.21
C GLY A 86 -12.94 -3.07 2.51
N ASN A 87 -11.75 -2.69 2.96
CA ASN A 87 -11.55 -1.89 4.17
C ASN A 87 -11.26 -0.40 3.89
N ALA A 88 -11.03 -0.04 2.63
CA ALA A 88 -10.74 1.33 2.23
C ALA A 88 -11.96 2.23 2.41
N GLU A 89 -11.72 3.44 2.93
CA GLU A 89 -12.75 4.46 3.03
C GLU A 89 -13.15 4.94 1.62
N ALA A 90 -14.45 4.98 1.34
CA ALA A 90 -14.98 5.43 0.06
C ALA A 90 -15.97 6.57 0.30
N LEU A 91 -15.48 7.81 0.33
CA LEU A 91 -16.29 8.99 0.66
C LEU A 91 -17.03 9.58 -0.55
N SER A 92 -16.47 9.47 -1.75
CA SER A 92 -17.06 9.99 -2.98
C SER A 92 -17.90 8.95 -3.71
N THR A 93 -18.83 9.41 -4.56
CA THR A 93 -19.61 8.52 -5.44
C THR A 93 -18.71 7.69 -6.35
N ASP A 94 -17.69 8.30 -6.96
CA ASP A 94 -16.71 7.57 -7.80
C ASP A 94 -16.05 6.43 -7.00
N SER A 95 -15.49 6.74 -5.83
CA SER A 95 -14.79 5.75 -5.01
C SER A 95 -15.71 4.61 -4.56
N LEU A 96 -16.93 4.92 -4.15
CA LEU A 96 -17.91 3.94 -3.66
C LEU A 96 -18.44 3.06 -4.80
N SER A 97 -18.68 3.65 -5.97
CA SER A 97 -19.17 2.93 -7.15
C SER A 97 -18.11 1.93 -7.66
N ARG A 98 -16.86 2.38 -7.81
CA ARG A 98 -15.75 1.52 -8.28
C ARG A 98 -15.41 0.44 -7.26
N GLN A 99 -15.38 0.79 -5.98
CA GLN A 99 -15.20 -0.18 -4.89
C GLN A 99 -16.29 -1.26 -4.95
N SER A 100 -17.56 -0.87 -5.08
CA SER A 100 -18.68 -1.82 -5.17
C SER A 100 -18.59 -2.71 -6.40
N MET A 101 -18.28 -2.17 -7.57
CA MET A 101 -18.16 -2.96 -8.81
C MET A 101 -17.02 -3.98 -8.72
N ALA A 102 -15.81 -3.56 -8.32
CA ALA A 102 -14.65 -4.43 -8.26
C ALA A 102 -14.80 -5.51 -7.17
N LEU A 103 -15.31 -5.15 -5.98
CA LEU A 103 -15.58 -6.12 -4.92
C LEU A 103 -16.61 -7.15 -5.34
N TYR A 104 -17.72 -6.73 -5.95
CA TYR A 104 -18.73 -7.66 -6.45
C TYR A 104 -18.17 -8.62 -7.51
N LYS A 105 -17.44 -8.10 -8.51
CA LYS A 105 -16.79 -8.92 -9.55
C LYS A 105 -15.77 -9.92 -8.96
N SER A 106 -15.13 -9.55 -7.85
CA SER A 106 -14.19 -10.42 -7.12
C SER A 106 -14.88 -11.41 -6.15
N GLY A 107 -16.22 -11.40 -6.07
CA GLY A 107 -17.00 -12.33 -5.25
C GLY A 107 -17.26 -11.87 -3.80
N ALA A 108 -16.92 -10.63 -3.45
CA ALA A 108 -17.22 -10.07 -2.13
C ALA A 108 -18.66 -9.53 -2.04
N SER A 109 -19.23 -9.56 -0.83
CA SER A 109 -20.52 -8.94 -0.57
C SER A 109 -20.42 -7.41 -0.59
N VAL A 110 -21.36 -6.76 -1.27
CA VAL A 110 -21.38 -5.30 -1.44
C VAL A 110 -22.67 -4.65 -0.94
N THR A 111 -23.53 -5.40 -0.25
CA THR A 111 -24.87 -4.93 0.17
C THR A 111 -24.80 -3.61 0.93
N ALA A 112 -23.91 -3.48 1.91
CA ALA A 112 -23.76 -2.25 2.70
C ALA A 112 -23.29 -1.06 1.84
N LEU A 113 -22.35 -1.29 0.92
CA LEU A 113 -21.86 -0.26 0.01
C LEU A 113 -22.96 0.21 -0.94
N MET A 114 -23.75 -0.73 -1.47
CA MET A 114 -24.87 -0.42 -2.37
C MET A 114 -26.04 0.27 -1.66
N THR A 115 -26.34 -0.10 -0.41
CA THR A 115 -27.30 0.63 0.42
C THR A 115 -26.87 2.09 0.61
N ARG A 116 -25.58 2.33 0.90
CA ARG A 116 -25.04 3.68 1.03
C ARG A 116 -25.07 4.44 -0.29
N LEU A 117 -24.62 3.83 -1.38
CA LEU A 117 -24.59 4.45 -2.70
C LEU A 117 -25.99 4.88 -3.15
N THR A 118 -26.99 4.01 -3.03
CA THR A 118 -28.38 4.34 -3.41
C THR A 118 -29.01 5.42 -2.54
N ALA A 119 -28.56 5.58 -1.28
CA ALA A 119 -28.98 6.65 -0.40
C ALA A 119 -28.40 8.03 -0.78
N MET A 120 -27.20 8.07 -1.38
CA MET A 120 -26.52 9.32 -1.79
C MET A 120 -27.16 10.03 -2.99
N ARG A 121 -28.18 9.43 -3.63
CA ARG A 121 -28.83 10.02 -4.80
C ARG A 121 -29.55 11.31 -4.44
N HIS A 122 -29.46 12.30 -5.32
CA HIS A 122 -30.14 13.57 -5.14
C HIS A 122 -31.66 13.40 -5.15
N GLY A 123 -32.36 14.07 -4.22
CA GLY A 123 -33.79 13.85 -3.96
C GLY A 123 -34.71 14.10 -5.16
N ARG A 124 -34.41 15.11 -6.00
CA ARG A 124 -35.27 15.49 -7.14
C ARG A 124 -34.92 14.78 -8.44
N THR A 125 -33.64 14.75 -8.78
CA THR A 125 -33.13 14.27 -10.08
C THR A 125 -32.75 12.80 -10.05
N LYS A 126 -32.67 12.18 -8.87
CA LYS A 126 -32.19 10.81 -8.66
C LYS A 126 -30.82 10.55 -9.32
N SER A 127 -30.01 11.61 -9.41
CA SER A 127 -28.65 11.61 -9.96
C SER A 127 -27.64 11.60 -8.80
N TRP A 128 -26.36 11.37 -9.10
CA TRP A 128 -25.29 11.45 -8.12
C TRP A 128 -24.31 12.55 -8.46
N GLY A 129 -23.92 13.31 -7.44
CA GLY A 129 -22.77 14.22 -7.50
C GLY A 129 -21.50 13.55 -6.96
N ALA A 130 -20.41 14.31 -6.89
CA ALA A 130 -19.13 13.81 -6.39
C ALA A 130 -19.22 13.25 -4.96
N TYR A 131 -20.08 13.83 -4.11
CA TYR A 131 -20.32 13.42 -2.73
C TYR A 131 -21.82 13.40 -2.41
N ASP A 132 -22.17 12.91 -1.23
CA ASP A 132 -23.55 12.95 -0.73
C ASP A 132 -24.09 14.38 -0.74
N GLN A 133 -25.36 14.53 -1.13
CA GLN A 133 -26.08 15.82 -1.25
C GLN A 133 -25.53 16.80 -2.31
N TYR A 134 -24.45 16.47 -3.03
CA TYR A 134 -24.00 17.28 -4.15
C TYR A 134 -24.93 17.13 -5.36
N TYR A 135 -25.01 18.19 -6.17
CA TYR A 135 -25.75 18.13 -7.43
C TYR A 135 -25.19 17.06 -8.37
N GLY A 136 -26.09 16.49 -9.19
CA GLY A 136 -25.76 15.48 -10.17
C GLY A 136 -24.65 15.90 -11.13
N SER A 137 -23.64 15.06 -11.28
CA SER A 137 -22.67 15.12 -12.37
C SER A 137 -22.92 13.94 -13.31
N PHE A 138 -22.46 14.07 -14.54
CA PHE A 138 -22.58 12.98 -15.51
C PHE A 138 -21.74 11.76 -15.14
N PRO A 139 -20.40 11.86 -14.94
CA PRO A 139 -19.59 10.68 -14.67
C PRO A 139 -19.98 9.99 -13.34
N ASP A 140 -20.32 10.75 -12.30
CA ASP A 140 -20.73 10.17 -11.01
C ASP A 140 -22.09 9.45 -11.14
N THR A 141 -23.05 10.02 -11.86
CA THR A 141 -24.35 9.38 -12.09
C THR A 141 -24.18 8.11 -12.93
N SER A 142 -23.37 8.14 -13.99
CA SER A 142 -23.07 6.96 -14.80
C SER A 142 -22.42 5.86 -13.96
N LEU A 143 -21.40 6.20 -13.16
CA LEU A 143 -20.69 5.23 -12.31
C LEU A 143 -21.60 4.59 -11.26
N ALA A 144 -22.47 5.38 -10.62
CA ALA A 144 -23.43 4.85 -9.66
C ALA A 144 -24.44 3.90 -10.32
N MET A 145 -24.93 4.27 -11.51
CA MET A 145 -25.84 3.46 -12.31
C MET A 145 -25.18 2.17 -12.85
N ASP A 146 -23.90 2.23 -13.21
CA ASP A 146 -23.09 1.06 -13.54
C ASP A 146 -22.96 0.12 -12.34
N ALA A 147 -22.67 0.66 -11.15
CA ALA A 147 -22.59 -0.14 -9.93
C ALA A 147 -23.92 -0.81 -9.59
N ILE A 148 -25.04 -0.11 -9.77
CA ILE A 148 -26.39 -0.68 -9.59
C ILE A 148 -26.63 -1.83 -10.56
N THR A 149 -26.32 -1.64 -11.84
CA THR A 149 -26.56 -2.65 -12.89
C THR A 149 -25.65 -3.87 -12.75
N ILE A 150 -24.36 -3.64 -12.48
CA ILE A 150 -23.34 -4.70 -12.39
C ILE A 150 -23.59 -5.56 -11.17
N THR A 151 -23.94 -4.96 -10.03
CA THR A 151 -24.18 -5.71 -8.78
C THR A 151 -25.58 -6.35 -8.73
N GLY A 152 -26.46 -6.03 -9.68
CA GLY A 152 -27.84 -6.48 -9.69
C GLY A 152 -28.68 -5.87 -8.56
N THR A 153 -28.28 -4.71 -8.04
CA THR A 153 -28.98 -4.05 -6.94
C THR A 153 -30.35 -3.56 -7.42
N THR A 154 -31.43 -3.93 -6.71
CA THR A 154 -32.77 -3.41 -7.00
C THR A 154 -32.82 -1.91 -6.80
N TYR A 155 -33.23 -1.17 -7.83
CA TYR A 155 -33.26 0.29 -7.82
C TYR A 155 -34.52 0.85 -8.52
N ALA A 156 -35.44 1.39 -7.73
CA ALA A 156 -36.74 1.85 -8.21
C ALA A 156 -36.67 3.11 -9.10
N ASP A 157 -35.65 3.94 -8.92
CA ASP A 157 -35.53 5.26 -9.57
C ASP A 157 -34.76 5.19 -10.91
N THR A 158 -34.52 3.98 -11.46
CA THR A 158 -33.72 3.75 -12.68
C THR A 158 -34.12 4.66 -13.85
N GLY A 159 -35.43 4.78 -14.11
CA GLY A 159 -35.92 5.58 -15.24
C GLY A 159 -35.63 7.08 -15.07
N THR A 160 -35.72 7.60 -13.85
CA THR A 160 -35.42 9.01 -13.57
C THR A 160 -33.93 9.32 -13.73
N SER A 161 -33.06 8.43 -13.26
CA SER A 161 -31.60 8.58 -13.40
C SER A 161 -31.15 8.45 -14.86
N LEU A 162 -31.73 7.54 -15.63
CA LEU A 162 -31.48 7.46 -17.08
C LEU A 162 -32.02 8.69 -17.82
N GLY A 163 -33.18 9.21 -17.39
CA GLY A 163 -33.73 10.47 -17.90
C GLY A 163 -32.79 11.66 -17.63
N PHE A 164 -32.10 11.68 -16.49
CA PHE A 164 -31.05 12.66 -16.21
C PHE A 164 -29.88 12.56 -17.19
N ILE A 165 -29.38 11.34 -17.46
CA ILE A 165 -28.27 11.12 -18.39
C ILE A 165 -28.67 11.47 -19.84
N GLY A 166 -29.72 10.82 -20.35
CA GLY A 166 -30.13 10.92 -21.75
C GLY A 166 -30.80 12.25 -22.09
N GLY A 167 -31.61 12.79 -21.18
CA GLY A 167 -32.33 14.05 -21.38
C GLY A 167 -31.44 15.29 -21.30
N ARG A 168 -30.16 15.14 -20.93
CA ARG A 168 -29.20 16.24 -20.78
C ARG A 168 -27.96 16.08 -21.65
N GLN A 169 -28.01 15.20 -22.65
CA GLN A 169 -26.98 15.12 -23.69
C GLN A 169 -26.90 16.43 -24.46
N ASN A 170 -25.68 16.87 -24.79
CA ASN A 170 -25.48 18.09 -25.56
C ASN A 170 -25.93 17.89 -27.02
N ALA A 171 -26.26 18.99 -27.71
CA ALA A 171 -26.70 18.94 -29.11
C ALA A 171 -25.62 18.39 -30.07
N ASP A 172 -24.34 18.47 -29.68
CA ASP A 172 -23.23 17.86 -30.43
C ASP A 172 -23.16 16.33 -30.24
N GLY A 173 -23.98 15.75 -29.36
CA GLY A 173 -24.01 14.33 -29.05
C GLY A 173 -23.10 13.92 -27.89
N GLY A 174 -22.24 14.81 -27.39
CA GLY A 174 -21.38 14.52 -26.24
C GLY A 174 -22.03 14.83 -24.89
N TRP A 175 -21.28 14.57 -23.83
CA TRP A 175 -21.60 14.99 -22.46
C TRP A 175 -20.45 15.78 -21.85
N SER A 176 -20.78 16.73 -20.98
CA SER A 176 -19.82 17.50 -20.19
C SER A 176 -19.66 16.89 -18.78
N PHE A 177 -18.81 17.46 -17.92
CA PHE A 177 -18.65 16.97 -16.54
C PHE A 177 -19.84 17.33 -15.64
N THR A 178 -20.40 18.52 -15.81
CA THR A 178 -21.44 19.09 -14.93
C THR A 178 -22.63 19.61 -15.74
N SER A 179 -23.83 19.49 -15.19
CA SER A 179 -24.96 20.33 -15.62
C SER A 179 -25.04 21.56 -14.73
N VAL A 180 -24.79 22.75 -15.26
CA VAL A 180 -25.04 24.00 -14.51
C VAL A 180 -26.53 24.34 -14.59
N TYR A 181 -27.18 24.56 -13.44
CA TYR A 181 -28.55 25.06 -13.30
C TYR A 181 -29.64 24.36 -14.14
N GLY A 182 -29.48 23.07 -14.43
CA GLY A 182 -30.58 22.30 -14.96
C GLY A 182 -30.83 22.42 -16.46
N GLU A 183 -29.94 23.03 -17.25
CA GLU A 183 -30.03 23.01 -18.71
C GLU A 183 -29.06 22.00 -19.34
N PRO A 184 -29.49 21.21 -20.35
CA PRO A 184 -28.58 20.50 -21.25
C PRO A 184 -27.63 21.48 -21.95
N GLY A 185 -26.45 21.06 -22.41
CA GLY A 185 -25.85 21.76 -23.55
C GLY A 185 -25.01 23.02 -23.29
N THR A 186 -24.78 23.48 -22.06
CA THR A 186 -24.06 24.76 -21.84
C THR A 186 -22.55 24.62 -21.66
N SER A 187 -22.09 23.42 -21.29
CA SER A 187 -20.67 23.13 -21.04
C SER A 187 -20.10 22.22 -22.12
N VAL A 188 -18.83 22.43 -22.44
CA VAL A 188 -18.11 21.71 -23.50
C VAL A 188 -18.14 20.20 -23.24
N SER A 189 -18.54 19.43 -24.25
CA SER A 189 -18.50 17.97 -24.22
C SER A 189 -17.05 17.46 -24.08
N ARG A 190 -16.86 16.40 -23.30
CA ARG A 190 -15.56 15.81 -22.96
C ARG A 190 -15.60 14.28 -23.13
N VAL A 191 -14.48 13.69 -23.51
CA VAL A 191 -14.22 12.26 -23.74
C VAL A 191 -14.55 11.46 -22.50
N ILE A 192 -14.09 11.86 -21.31
CA ILE A 192 -14.30 11.11 -20.06
C ILE A 192 -15.80 10.94 -19.73
N PRO A 193 -16.59 12.01 -19.52
CA PRO A 193 -18.02 11.87 -19.24
C PRO A 193 -18.78 11.23 -20.40
N THR A 194 -18.42 11.51 -21.65
CA THR A 194 -19.06 10.86 -22.81
C THR A 194 -18.84 9.35 -22.80
N SER A 195 -17.62 8.91 -22.51
CA SER A 195 -17.26 7.48 -22.44
C SER A 195 -18.04 6.77 -21.32
N HIS A 196 -18.11 7.36 -20.13
CA HIS A 196 -18.89 6.81 -19.02
C HIS A 196 -20.38 6.69 -19.37
N ASN A 197 -20.99 7.73 -19.94
CA ASN A 197 -22.40 7.68 -20.32
C ASN A 197 -22.68 6.65 -21.42
N ILE A 198 -21.83 6.56 -22.44
CA ILE A 198 -21.98 5.54 -23.51
C ILE A 198 -21.94 4.14 -22.89
N ALA A 199 -20.97 3.85 -22.03
CA ALA A 199 -20.85 2.54 -21.37
C ALA A 199 -22.10 2.22 -20.54
N THR A 200 -22.54 3.15 -19.69
CA THR A 200 -23.73 2.96 -18.85
C THR A 200 -24.99 2.76 -19.67
N LEU A 201 -25.29 3.67 -20.61
CA LEU A 201 -26.47 3.55 -21.46
C LEU A 201 -26.46 2.22 -22.24
N SER A 202 -25.29 1.77 -22.70
CA SER A 202 -25.14 0.49 -23.39
C SER A 202 -25.49 -0.70 -22.50
N ARG A 203 -25.07 -0.70 -21.23
CA ARG A 203 -25.49 -1.73 -20.25
C ARG A 203 -27.00 -1.73 -20.07
N TYR A 204 -27.63 -0.56 -19.93
CA TYR A 204 -29.08 -0.46 -19.77
C TYR A 204 -29.86 -0.80 -21.04
N LYS A 205 -29.31 -0.55 -22.23
CA LYS A 205 -29.88 -1.03 -23.50
C LYS A 205 -30.06 -2.55 -23.49
N THR A 206 -29.06 -3.30 -23.01
CA THR A 206 -29.16 -4.76 -22.89
C THR A 206 -30.22 -5.23 -21.89
N LYS A 207 -30.70 -4.33 -21.02
CA LYS A 207 -31.81 -4.55 -20.08
C LYS A 207 -33.16 -4.06 -20.62
N GLY A 208 -33.24 -3.69 -21.90
CA GLY A 208 -34.49 -3.29 -22.57
C GLY A 208 -34.82 -1.80 -22.50
N TRP A 209 -33.92 -0.95 -22.00
CA TRP A 209 -34.15 0.50 -21.96
C TRP A 209 -33.96 1.14 -23.34
N VAL A 210 -34.86 2.07 -23.70
CA VAL A 210 -34.84 2.79 -24.97
C VAL A 210 -33.87 3.97 -24.88
N VAL A 211 -32.59 3.71 -25.12
CA VAL A 211 -31.50 4.70 -25.02
C VAL A 211 -30.54 4.68 -26.22
N ASP A 212 -30.85 3.91 -27.26
CA ASP A 212 -29.93 3.65 -28.39
C ASP A 212 -29.63 4.91 -29.24
N THR A 213 -30.56 5.86 -29.31
CA THR A 213 -30.33 7.16 -29.95
C THR A 213 -29.25 7.95 -29.21
N ASN A 214 -29.31 8.01 -27.88
CA ASN A 214 -28.30 8.70 -27.07
C ASN A 214 -26.92 8.03 -27.23
N ILE A 215 -26.88 6.70 -27.22
CA ILE A 215 -25.64 5.94 -27.46
C ILE A 215 -25.08 6.29 -28.85
N THR A 216 -25.90 6.24 -29.90
CA THR A 216 -25.48 6.55 -31.28
C THR A 216 -24.88 7.95 -31.40
N ASN A 217 -25.55 8.96 -30.83
CA ASN A 217 -25.05 10.34 -30.81
C ASN A 217 -23.71 10.45 -30.08
N GLY A 218 -23.59 9.79 -28.92
CA GLY A 218 -22.35 9.74 -28.14
C GLY A 218 -21.21 9.08 -28.88
N VAL A 219 -21.46 7.93 -29.50
CA VAL A 219 -20.47 7.18 -30.28
C VAL A 219 -19.98 8.01 -31.46
N ASN A 220 -20.87 8.66 -32.21
CA ASN A 220 -20.49 9.52 -33.33
C ASN A 220 -19.62 10.69 -32.87
N TRP A 221 -19.99 11.34 -31.77
CA TRP A 221 -19.18 12.41 -31.17
C TRP A 221 -17.81 11.90 -30.73
N LEU A 222 -17.77 10.76 -30.05
CA LEU A 222 -16.55 10.18 -29.51
C LEU A 222 -15.58 9.78 -30.62
N VAL A 223 -16.07 9.08 -31.65
CA VAL A 223 -15.27 8.70 -32.83
C VAL A 223 -14.61 9.92 -33.49
N ALA A 224 -15.30 11.06 -33.53
CA ALA A 224 -14.73 12.31 -34.06
C ALA A 224 -13.63 12.93 -33.19
N ARG A 225 -13.37 12.41 -31.98
CA ARG A 225 -12.28 12.83 -31.08
C ARG A 225 -11.01 12.00 -31.19
N GLN A 226 -11.01 10.94 -32.01
CA GLN A 226 -9.77 10.20 -32.29
C GLN A 226 -8.78 11.10 -33.05
N LYS A 227 -7.53 11.08 -32.59
CA LYS A 227 -6.41 11.82 -33.16
C LYS A 227 -5.72 10.99 -34.24
N ALA A 228 -4.84 11.65 -35.00
CA ALA A 228 -4.12 11.01 -36.09
C ALA A 228 -3.22 9.85 -35.63
N ASP A 229 -2.78 9.86 -34.37
CA ASP A 229 -2.00 8.78 -33.75
C ASP A 229 -2.87 7.61 -33.24
N GLY A 230 -4.20 7.68 -33.40
CA GLY A 230 -5.16 6.69 -32.93
C GLY A 230 -5.63 6.89 -31.49
N GLY A 231 -4.98 7.77 -30.72
CA GLY A 231 -5.39 8.10 -29.36
C GLY A 231 -6.58 9.05 -29.30
N PHE A 232 -7.18 9.20 -28.13
CA PHE A 232 -8.27 10.14 -27.88
C PHE A 232 -7.81 11.26 -26.95
N ALA A 233 -8.31 12.47 -27.19
CA ALA A 233 -8.13 13.62 -26.30
C ALA A 233 -9.31 14.60 -26.37
N ASP A 234 -9.57 15.27 -25.24
CA ASP A 234 -10.59 16.31 -25.09
C ASP A 234 -10.36 17.56 -25.94
N ASP A 235 -9.12 17.98 -26.07
CA ASP A 235 -8.75 19.23 -26.73
C ASP A 235 -8.75 19.05 -28.25
N THR A 236 -9.54 19.83 -28.98
CA THR A 236 -9.55 19.81 -30.45
C THR A 236 -8.22 20.24 -31.05
N ALA A 237 -7.42 21.04 -30.33
CA ALA A 237 -6.06 21.43 -30.73
C ALA A 237 -4.99 20.37 -30.38
N ALA A 238 -5.29 19.39 -29.52
CA ALA A 238 -4.34 18.34 -29.20
C ALA A 238 -4.00 17.51 -30.45
N THR A 239 -2.70 17.36 -30.71
CA THR A 239 -2.14 16.58 -31.81
C THR A 239 -1.94 15.11 -31.46
N SER A 240 -2.03 14.75 -30.18
CA SER A 240 -1.84 13.40 -29.65
C SER A 240 -2.88 13.06 -28.59
N GLY A 241 -3.23 11.78 -28.48
CA GLY A 241 -4.12 11.26 -27.43
C GLY A 241 -3.42 11.02 -26.10
N SER A 242 -4.20 10.72 -25.06
CA SER A 242 -3.67 10.23 -23.77
C SER A 242 -4.04 8.75 -23.55
N ALA A 243 -3.22 8.00 -22.83
CA ALA A 243 -3.53 6.60 -22.52
C ALA A 243 -4.82 6.47 -21.71
N TYR A 244 -5.06 7.38 -20.76
CA TYR A 244 -6.26 7.41 -19.94
C TYR A 244 -7.56 7.61 -20.75
N GLU A 245 -7.63 8.67 -21.56
CA GLU A 245 -8.81 8.97 -22.36
C GLU A 245 -9.02 7.91 -23.46
N THR A 246 -7.95 7.41 -24.06
CA THR A 246 -8.01 6.36 -25.09
C THR A 246 -8.56 5.06 -24.51
N ALA A 247 -8.11 4.65 -23.32
CA ALA A 247 -8.62 3.44 -22.68
C ALA A 247 -10.11 3.56 -22.36
N LEU A 248 -10.55 4.69 -21.79
CA LEU A 248 -11.97 4.93 -21.51
C LEU A 248 -12.82 4.95 -22.79
N ALA A 249 -12.35 5.62 -23.84
CA ALA A 249 -13.05 5.67 -25.12
C ALA A 249 -13.19 4.27 -25.74
N TYR A 250 -12.10 3.48 -25.74
CA TYR A 250 -12.12 2.10 -26.23
C TYR A 250 -13.12 1.23 -25.44
N LEU A 251 -13.10 1.31 -24.11
CA LEU A 251 -14.02 0.54 -23.25
C LEU A 251 -15.48 0.93 -23.51
N ALA A 252 -15.77 2.23 -23.68
CA ALA A 252 -17.11 2.71 -24.01
C ALA A 252 -17.60 2.20 -25.37
N LEU A 253 -16.76 2.30 -26.41
CA LEU A 253 -17.07 1.77 -27.74
C LEU A 253 -17.25 0.24 -27.72
N SER A 254 -16.43 -0.47 -26.94
CA SER A 254 -16.56 -1.92 -26.77
C SER A 254 -17.89 -2.31 -26.10
N GLU A 255 -18.30 -1.62 -25.05
CA GLU A 255 -19.60 -1.87 -24.40
C GLU A 255 -20.77 -1.53 -25.32
N ALA A 256 -20.72 -0.43 -26.08
CA ALA A 256 -21.74 -0.08 -27.07
C ALA A 256 -21.83 -1.10 -28.20
N LYS A 257 -20.69 -1.61 -28.67
CA LYS A 257 -20.62 -2.68 -29.66
C LYS A 257 -21.21 -3.99 -29.11
N LYS A 258 -20.88 -4.38 -27.87
CA LYS A 258 -21.47 -5.55 -27.19
C LYS A 258 -22.98 -5.42 -27.04
N ALA A 259 -23.48 -4.20 -26.82
CA ALA A 259 -24.91 -3.91 -26.78
C ALA A 259 -25.57 -3.83 -28.17
N GLY A 260 -24.83 -4.13 -29.25
CA GLY A 260 -25.34 -4.14 -30.62
C GLY A 260 -25.72 -2.76 -31.15
N ASN A 261 -25.09 -1.68 -30.69
CA ASN A 261 -25.30 -0.36 -31.28
C ASN A 261 -24.63 -0.26 -32.67
N ALA A 262 -25.37 0.15 -33.69
CA ALA A 262 -24.90 0.12 -35.08
C ALA A 262 -23.70 1.04 -35.33
N ALA A 263 -23.67 2.23 -34.73
CA ALA A 263 -22.54 3.16 -34.88
C ALA A 263 -21.27 2.58 -34.26
N ALA A 264 -21.38 1.93 -33.09
CA ALA A 264 -20.24 1.28 -32.44
C ALA A 264 -19.75 0.04 -33.21
N VAL A 265 -20.66 -0.74 -33.81
CA VAL A 265 -20.30 -1.85 -34.71
C VAL A 265 -19.53 -1.34 -35.94
N GLY A 266 -19.94 -0.19 -36.49
CA GLY A 266 -19.24 0.47 -37.60
C GLY A 266 -17.89 1.10 -37.21
N ALA A 267 -17.60 1.28 -35.93
CA ALA A 267 -16.40 1.93 -35.42
C ALA A 267 -15.22 0.95 -35.17
N GLN A 268 -15.20 -0.23 -35.78
CA GLN A 268 -14.14 -1.23 -35.54
C GLN A 268 -12.74 -0.69 -35.79
N THR A 269 -12.51 -0.02 -36.92
CA THR A 269 -11.19 0.56 -37.25
C THR A 269 -10.75 1.59 -36.22
N VAL A 270 -11.69 2.35 -35.65
CA VAL A 270 -11.41 3.34 -34.59
C VAL A 270 -10.94 2.64 -33.33
N MET A 271 -11.58 1.52 -32.96
CA MET A 271 -11.16 0.70 -31.82
C MET A 271 -9.79 0.05 -32.06
N ASP A 272 -9.52 -0.44 -33.27
CA ASP A 272 -8.22 -1.02 -33.64
C ASP A 272 -7.09 0.02 -33.53
N ASN A 273 -7.32 1.23 -34.04
CA ASN A 273 -6.39 2.35 -33.90
C ASN A 273 -6.12 2.71 -32.43
N ALA A 274 -7.16 2.70 -31.59
CA ALA A 274 -7.05 3.00 -30.16
C ALA A 274 -6.23 1.93 -29.41
N GLN A 275 -6.46 0.65 -29.72
CA GLN A 275 -5.68 -0.44 -29.14
C GLN A 275 -4.22 -0.39 -29.58
N ASN A 276 -3.97 -0.10 -30.86
CA ASN A 276 -2.62 0.11 -31.39
C ASN A 276 -1.92 1.27 -30.68
N PHE A 277 -2.60 2.41 -30.50
CA PHE A 277 -2.08 3.54 -29.73
C PHE A 277 -1.66 3.11 -28.33
N LEU A 278 -2.53 2.39 -27.60
CA LEU A 278 -2.20 1.91 -26.25
C LEU A 278 -0.99 0.98 -26.25
N ILE A 279 -0.93 -0.02 -27.15
CA ILE A 279 0.21 -0.94 -27.23
C ILE A 279 1.52 -0.17 -27.50
N ILE A 280 1.49 0.82 -28.40
CA ILE A 280 2.66 1.66 -28.73
C ILE A 280 3.08 2.54 -27.54
N GLN A 281 2.13 3.03 -26.74
CA GLN A 281 2.40 3.86 -25.57
C GLN A 281 2.91 3.09 -24.35
N GLN A 282 2.93 1.75 -24.40
CA GLN A 282 3.45 0.95 -23.29
C GLN A 282 4.95 1.24 -23.10
N GLN A 283 5.33 1.59 -21.87
CA GLN A 283 6.71 1.87 -21.52
C GLN A 283 7.53 0.58 -21.41
N ALA A 284 8.86 0.71 -21.45
CA ALA A 284 9.77 -0.43 -21.35
C ALA A 284 9.63 -1.22 -20.04
N ASP A 285 9.21 -0.55 -18.95
CA ASP A 285 8.93 -1.18 -17.66
C ASP A 285 7.60 -1.96 -17.64
N GLY A 286 6.81 -1.87 -18.72
CA GLY A 286 5.51 -2.52 -18.86
C GLY A 286 4.31 -1.66 -18.46
N SER A 287 4.54 -0.48 -17.88
CA SER A 287 3.47 0.42 -17.46
C SER A 287 2.90 1.28 -18.59
N TRP A 288 1.78 1.92 -18.29
CA TRP A 288 1.32 3.10 -19.02
C TRP A 288 1.48 4.31 -18.11
N GLY A 289 2.38 5.22 -18.50
CA GLY A 289 2.64 6.46 -17.79
C GLY A 289 3.22 6.28 -16.38
N SER A 290 3.83 5.13 -16.07
CA SER A 290 4.27 4.76 -14.71
C SER A 290 3.17 4.91 -13.65
N ASP A 291 1.90 4.82 -14.08
CA ASP A 291 0.73 5.09 -13.27
C ASP A 291 -0.15 3.83 -13.16
N PRO A 292 -0.52 3.38 -11.93
CA PRO A 292 -1.29 2.16 -11.78
C PRO A 292 -2.69 2.22 -12.39
N LEU A 293 -3.36 3.38 -12.36
CA LEU A 293 -4.69 3.51 -12.92
C LEU A 293 -4.65 3.40 -14.44
N GLN A 294 -3.76 4.14 -15.11
CA GLN A 294 -3.59 4.07 -16.55
C GLN A 294 -3.15 2.67 -17.00
N THR A 295 -2.23 2.05 -16.26
CA THR A 295 -1.78 0.68 -16.55
C THR A 295 -2.94 -0.32 -16.45
N ALA A 296 -3.73 -0.24 -15.38
CA ALA A 296 -4.88 -1.12 -15.20
C ALA A 296 -5.98 -0.90 -16.24
N LEU A 297 -6.29 0.35 -16.58
CA LEU A 297 -7.28 0.66 -17.62
C LEU A 297 -6.81 0.20 -19.01
N ALA A 298 -5.55 0.39 -19.36
CA ALA A 298 -4.99 -0.12 -20.61
C ALA A 298 -5.11 -1.65 -20.68
N LEU A 299 -4.79 -2.37 -19.59
CA LEU A 299 -4.97 -3.82 -19.53
C LEU A 299 -6.43 -4.26 -19.73
N GLN A 300 -7.41 -3.50 -19.20
CA GLN A 300 -8.83 -3.81 -19.40
C GLN A 300 -9.30 -3.66 -20.85
N THR A 301 -8.57 -2.93 -21.71
CA THR A 301 -8.88 -2.81 -23.14
C THR A 301 -8.44 -4.04 -23.94
N LEU A 302 -7.50 -4.83 -23.40
CA LEU A 302 -7.02 -6.03 -24.04
C LEU A 302 -8.08 -7.14 -23.90
N PRO A 303 -8.26 -8.01 -24.92
CA PRO A 303 -9.16 -9.15 -24.82
C PRO A 303 -8.88 -9.95 -23.55
N ALA A 304 -9.94 -10.32 -22.83
CA ALA A 304 -9.83 -11.18 -21.66
C ALA A 304 -9.22 -12.53 -22.06
N ALA A 305 -8.29 -13.02 -21.25
CA ALA A 305 -7.61 -14.27 -21.46
C ALA A 305 -7.37 -14.92 -20.10
N THR A 306 -7.78 -16.18 -19.92
CA THR A 306 -7.40 -16.95 -18.74
C THR A 306 -5.98 -17.44 -18.94
N LEU A 307 -5.03 -16.80 -18.27
CA LEU A 307 -3.64 -17.22 -18.32
C LEU A 307 -3.44 -18.46 -17.44
N THR A 308 -2.52 -19.33 -17.86
CA THR A 308 -2.16 -20.52 -17.06
C THR A 308 -1.34 -20.08 -15.85
N ASP A 309 -1.63 -20.68 -14.71
CA ASP A 309 -0.96 -20.51 -13.41
C ASP A 309 -0.72 -21.94 -12.89
N THR A 310 0.47 -22.46 -13.15
CA THR A 310 0.82 -23.88 -12.97
C THR A 310 0.98 -24.25 -11.50
N ASP A 311 1.58 -23.37 -10.69
CA ASP A 311 1.83 -23.61 -9.27
C ASP A 311 0.72 -23.07 -8.33
N LYS A 312 -0.25 -22.34 -8.89
CA LYS A 312 -1.48 -21.87 -8.23
C LYS A 312 -1.23 -20.81 -7.17
N ASP A 313 -0.16 -20.03 -7.31
CA ASP A 313 0.15 -18.93 -6.41
C ASP A 313 -0.60 -17.63 -6.72
N GLY A 314 -1.30 -17.59 -7.87
CA GLY A 314 -2.06 -16.45 -8.38
C GLY A 314 -1.28 -15.52 -9.31
N ILE A 315 -0.08 -15.88 -9.76
CA ILE A 315 0.71 -15.18 -10.77
C ILE A 315 0.77 -16.08 -12.01
N PRO A 316 0.35 -15.62 -13.19
CA PRO A 316 0.38 -16.49 -14.37
C PRO A 316 1.81 -16.77 -14.88
N ASP A 317 2.05 -17.96 -15.44
CA ASP A 317 3.36 -18.44 -15.92
C ASP A 317 4.05 -17.47 -16.89
N LEU A 318 3.25 -16.85 -17.78
CA LEU A 318 3.74 -15.88 -18.76
C LEU A 318 4.12 -14.53 -18.12
N VAL A 319 3.50 -14.19 -16.99
CA VAL A 319 3.80 -13.01 -16.19
C VAL A 319 5.07 -13.25 -15.37
N GLU A 320 5.19 -14.43 -14.76
CA GLU A 320 6.39 -14.87 -14.05
C GLU A 320 7.64 -14.87 -14.93
N THR A 321 7.49 -15.28 -16.20
CA THR A 321 8.57 -15.18 -17.19
C THR A 321 9.08 -13.74 -17.35
N VAL A 322 8.18 -12.75 -17.28
CA VAL A 322 8.56 -11.32 -17.32
C VAL A 322 9.19 -10.87 -16.01
N LEU A 323 8.71 -11.40 -14.88
CA LEU A 323 9.22 -11.13 -13.54
C LEU A 323 10.56 -11.84 -13.24
N LEU A 324 10.95 -12.78 -14.09
CA LEU A 324 12.10 -13.66 -13.90
C LEU A 324 11.96 -14.56 -12.64
N THR A 325 10.73 -14.99 -12.36
CA THR A 325 10.39 -16.03 -11.36
C THR A 325 10.15 -17.38 -12.05
N ASN A 326 9.96 -18.46 -11.28
CA ASN A 326 9.86 -19.83 -11.82
C ASN A 326 8.41 -20.32 -11.82
N PRO A 327 7.79 -20.52 -13.00
CA PRO A 327 6.38 -20.90 -13.12
C PRO A 327 5.93 -22.22 -12.52
N ASN A 328 6.83 -22.98 -11.91
CA ASN A 328 6.54 -24.27 -11.33
C ASN A 328 6.72 -24.26 -9.80
N ILE A 329 7.00 -23.10 -9.20
CA ILE A 329 7.32 -22.95 -7.79
C ILE A 329 6.59 -21.73 -7.25
N ALA A 330 5.54 -21.98 -6.46
CA ALA A 330 4.70 -20.94 -5.90
C ALA A 330 5.49 -19.82 -5.21
N ASP A 331 5.29 -18.58 -5.65
CA ASP A 331 5.87 -17.40 -5.07
C ASP A 331 5.20 -17.07 -3.72
N THR A 332 6.01 -16.56 -2.79
CA THR A 332 5.52 -16.06 -1.50
C THR A 332 5.67 -14.54 -1.43
N ARG A 333 4.93 -13.90 -0.52
CA ARG A 333 4.74 -12.43 -0.45
C ARG A 333 6.05 -11.64 -0.61
N GLY A 334 6.27 -11.10 -1.80
CA GLY A 334 7.37 -10.16 -2.08
C GLY A 334 8.40 -10.77 -3.01
N PHE A 335 8.36 -10.35 -4.27
CA PHE A 335 9.30 -10.70 -5.33
C PHE A 335 10.75 -10.50 -4.88
N ALA A 336 11.46 -11.58 -4.55
CA ALA A 336 12.91 -11.58 -4.52
C ALA A 336 13.41 -11.89 -5.95
N LYS A 337 14.08 -10.94 -6.60
CA LYS A 337 14.74 -11.19 -7.89
C LYS A 337 15.72 -12.36 -7.75
N GLY A 338 15.45 -13.47 -8.46
CA GLY A 338 16.48 -14.43 -8.84
C GLY A 338 16.61 -15.74 -8.04
N ASN A 339 15.68 -16.13 -7.15
CA ASN A 339 15.75 -17.49 -6.57
C ASN A 339 14.45 -18.14 -6.06
N GLY A 340 13.27 -17.52 -6.18
CA GLY A 340 11.99 -18.18 -5.83
C GLY A 340 11.91 -18.69 -4.38
N GLN A 341 12.64 -18.06 -3.46
CA GLN A 341 12.62 -18.40 -2.03
C GLN A 341 11.87 -17.33 -1.25
N SER A 342 11.18 -17.76 -0.20
CA SER A 342 10.42 -16.87 0.67
C SER A 342 11.28 -15.78 1.29
N VAL A 343 10.86 -14.53 1.11
CA VAL A 343 11.17 -13.51 2.09
C VAL A 343 10.22 -13.75 3.26
N SER A 344 10.67 -14.49 4.28
CA SER A 344 9.98 -14.50 5.58
C SER A 344 9.69 -13.04 5.93
N GLY A 345 8.43 -12.67 6.21
CA GLY A 345 8.11 -11.26 6.52
C GLY A 345 9.04 -10.69 7.59
N VAL A 346 9.25 -9.37 7.59
CA VAL A 346 10.08 -8.74 8.62
C VAL A 346 9.46 -9.04 9.98
N THR A 347 10.24 -9.66 10.85
CA THR A 347 9.87 -9.92 12.24
C THR A 347 10.82 -9.16 13.15
N ALA A 348 10.32 -8.72 14.29
CA ALA A 348 11.13 -8.13 15.36
C ALA A 348 10.69 -8.76 16.69
N PRO A 349 11.62 -9.14 17.57
CA PRO A 349 11.30 -9.60 18.91
C PRO A 349 10.96 -8.41 19.81
N ILE A 350 10.29 -8.62 20.94
CA ILE A 350 10.12 -7.58 21.96
C ILE A 350 11.50 -7.16 22.49
N LEU A 351 11.73 -5.84 22.63
CA LEU A 351 12.92 -5.34 23.32
C LEU A 351 12.64 -5.13 24.80
N LEU A 352 13.39 -5.82 25.67
CA LEU A 352 13.46 -5.50 27.10
C LEU A 352 14.91 -5.20 27.44
N ALA A 353 15.18 -4.00 27.93
CA ALA A 353 16.53 -3.61 28.33
C ALA A 353 16.53 -2.86 29.66
N SER A 354 17.66 -2.95 30.35
CA SER A 354 17.92 -2.18 31.57
C SER A 354 19.10 -1.24 31.33
N ALA A 355 18.96 0.01 31.73
CA ALA A 355 19.98 1.03 31.63
C ALA A 355 20.24 1.67 33.00
N THR A 356 21.40 2.29 33.14
CA THR A 356 21.77 3.04 34.34
C THR A 356 21.72 4.53 34.07
N VAL A 357 21.05 5.28 34.94
CA VAL A 357 20.99 6.74 34.86
C VAL A 357 22.40 7.36 34.88
N LYS A 358 22.63 8.40 34.07
CA LYS A 358 23.91 9.10 33.87
C LYS A 358 25.05 8.21 33.34
N ARG A 359 24.76 7.06 32.71
CA ARG A 359 25.75 6.18 32.08
C ARG A 359 25.48 5.96 30.62
N PHE A 360 26.54 5.84 29.82
CA PHE A 360 26.37 5.49 28.43
C PHE A 360 25.69 4.13 28.32
N PHE A 361 24.61 4.08 27.56
CA PHE A 361 23.83 2.91 27.25
C PHE A 361 23.75 2.77 25.74
N SER A 362 23.85 1.55 25.25
CA SER A 362 23.62 1.22 23.85
C SER A 362 22.99 -0.15 23.77
N THR A 363 21.88 -0.22 23.04
CA THR A 363 21.26 -1.47 22.59
C THR A 363 20.89 -1.34 21.13
N THR A 364 20.64 -2.45 20.45
CA THR A 364 20.28 -2.45 19.03
C THR A 364 19.00 -3.22 18.84
N LEU A 365 18.03 -2.60 18.16
CA LEU A 365 16.83 -3.29 17.72
C LEU A 365 17.21 -4.32 16.65
N THR A 366 16.71 -5.54 16.79
CA THR A 366 17.01 -6.63 15.86
C THR A 366 15.79 -6.99 15.03
N ALA A 367 16.00 -7.30 13.75
CA ALA A 367 14.97 -7.83 12.88
C ALA A 367 15.49 -9.07 12.15
N SER A 368 14.57 -9.92 11.73
CA SER A 368 14.86 -11.08 10.90
C SER A 368 13.80 -11.23 9.80
N GLY A 369 14.13 -11.95 8.73
CA GLY A 369 13.31 -11.94 7.52
C GLY A 369 13.41 -10.62 6.76
N GLY A 370 12.54 -10.38 5.79
CA GLY A 370 12.59 -9.20 4.94
C GLY A 370 13.82 -9.12 4.04
N THR A 371 13.93 -7.99 3.33
CA THR A 371 15.08 -7.64 2.49
C THR A 371 15.89 -6.51 3.11
N PRO A 372 17.07 -6.76 3.70
CA PRO A 372 17.95 -5.71 4.22
C PRO A 372 18.40 -4.72 3.11
N PRO A 373 18.78 -3.48 3.45
CA PRO A 373 18.85 -2.89 4.79
C PRO A 373 17.48 -2.57 5.42
N TYR A 374 17.44 -2.59 6.75
CA TYR A 374 16.25 -2.21 7.53
C TYR A 374 16.28 -0.74 7.92
N THR A 375 15.10 -0.11 7.98
CA THR A 375 14.89 1.23 8.52
C THR A 375 13.97 1.17 9.74
N TRP A 376 14.33 1.92 10.78
CA TRP A 376 13.72 1.88 12.10
C TRP A 376 13.07 3.21 12.47
N GLY A 377 11.94 3.17 13.18
CA GLY A 377 11.27 4.37 13.67
C GLY A 377 10.41 4.11 14.91
N LEU A 378 10.16 5.17 15.70
CA LEU A 378 9.22 5.15 16.82
C LEU A 378 7.81 5.50 16.32
N MET A 379 6.82 4.72 16.74
CA MET A 379 5.41 4.94 16.39
C MET A 379 4.65 5.63 17.53
N SER A 380 4.95 5.26 18.78
CA SER A 380 4.35 5.85 19.98
C SER A 380 5.20 5.58 21.22
N GLY A 381 4.91 6.32 22.29
CA GLY A 381 5.73 6.34 23.51
C GLY A 381 7.00 7.16 23.35
N SER A 382 7.92 7.05 24.29
CA SER A 382 9.20 7.75 24.28
C SER A 382 10.33 6.86 24.77
N LEU A 383 11.53 7.11 24.23
CA LEU A 383 12.76 6.61 24.82
C LEU A 383 13.06 7.41 26.10
N PRO A 384 13.86 6.85 27.05
CA PRO A 384 14.40 7.64 28.15
C PRO A 384 15.12 8.90 27.65
N ASP A 385 14.90 10.02 28.33
CA ASP A 385 15.58 11.29 28.03
C ASP A 385 17.10 11.07 27.97
N GLY A 386 17.74 11.53 26.89
CA GLY A 386 19.17 11.33 26.66
C GLY A 386 19.53 10.08 25.85
N LEU A 387 18.55 9.25 25.46
CA LEU A 387 18.71 8.18 24.45
C LEU A 387 18.06 8.58 23.11
N ALA A 388 18.65 8.14 22.01
CA ALA A 388 18.12 8.35 20.66
C ALA A 388 18.20 7.07 19.81
N LEU A 389 17.19 6.89 18.93
CA LEU A 389 17.17 5.83 17.91
C LEU A 389 17.86 6.32 16.63
N THR A 390 18.86 5.58 16.17
CA THR A 390 19.47 5.77 14.86
C THR A 390 18.71 4.94 13.82
N ALA A 391 17.92 5.61 12.97
CA ALA A 391 16.99 4.97 12.05
C ALA A 391 17.63 3.97 11.07
N ALA A 392 18.89 4.18 10.68
CA ALA A 392 19.57 3.32 9.70
C ALA A 392 20.16 2.04 10.31
N THR A 393 20.43 2.02 11.62
CA THR A 393 21.11 0.91 12.29
C THR A 393 20.25 0.21 13.33
N GLY A 394 19.15 0.84 13.77
CA GLY A 394 18.35 0.37 14.89
C GLY A 394 19.02 0.59 16.24
N ALA A 395 20.16 1.30 16.29
CA ALA A 395 20.87 1.56 17.54
C ALA A 395 20.09 2.56 18.40
N VAL A 396 19.74 2.16 19.62
CA VAL A 396 19.23 3.03 20.68
C VAL A 396 20.38 3.31 21.62
N SER A 397 20.92 4.52 21.59
CA SER A 397 22.12 4.85 22.36
C SER A 397 22.11 6.27 22.91
N GLY A 398 22.92 6.49 23.95
CA GLY A 398 23.06 7.78 24.61
C GLY A 398 23.32 7.63 26.10
N THR A 399 23.04 8.68 26.87
CA THR A 399 23.20 8.69 28.33
C THR A 399 21.86 9.08 28.97
N PRO A 400 21.11 8.16 29.58
CA PRO A 400 19.79 8.46 30.09
C PRO A 400 19.88 9.37 31.32
N THR A 401 19.04 10.39 31.42
CA THR A 401 19.11 11.40 32.48
C THR A 401 18.06 11.23 33.59
N ALA A 402 17.02 10.43 33.35
CA ALA A 402 15.94 10.19 34.29
C ALA A 402 15.72 8.70 34.55
N MET A 403 15.38 8.35 35.80
CA MET A 403 14.99 7.00 36.20
C MET A 403 13.54 6.73 35.83
N GLY A 404 13.19 5.47 35.60
CA GLY A 404 11.81 5.05 35.33
C GLY A 404 11.71 3.93 34.30
N SER A 405 10.49 3.45 34.07
CA SER A 405 10.20 2.47 33.02
C SER A 405 9.60 3.18 31.80
N PHE A 406 10.30 3.11 30.67
CA PHE A 406 9.93 3.79 29.44
C PHE A 406 9.45 2.77 28.42
N ASN A 407 8.15 2.77 28.12
CA ASN A 407 7.53 1.90 27.14
C ASN A 407 7.37 2.64 25.80
N PHE A 408 7.69 1.97 24.70
CA PHE A 408 7.54 2.53 23.35
C PHE A 408 7.13 1.44 22.35
N ILE A 409 6.55 1.86 21.23
CA ILE A 409 6.29 0.99 20.08
C ILE A 409 7.23 1.44 18.97
N TYR A 410 8.00 0.50 18.42
CA TYR A 410 8.85 0.75 17.27
C TYR A 410 8.36 -0.03 16.06
N LYS A 411 8.70 0.50 14.89
CA LYS A 411 8.46 -0.09 13.57
C LYS A 411 9.79 -0.38 12.91
N VAL A 412 9.88 -1.55 12.28
CA VAL A 412 10.95 -1.89 11.34
C VAL A 412 10.37 -2.07 9.95
N THR A 413 11.06 -1.54 8.94
CA THR A 413 10.67 -1.65 7.52
C THR A 413 11.88 -2.11 6.71
N ASP A 414 11.68 -3.05 5.79
CA ASP A 414 12.71 -3.49 4.85
C ASP A 414 12.68 -2.69 3.54
N THR A 415 13.59 -2.98 2.61
CA THR A 415 13.67 -2.22 1.34
C THR A 415 12.49 -2.44 0.40
N VAL A 416 11.69 -3.49 0.59
CA VAL A 416 10.53 -3.80 -0.26
C VAL A 416 9.21 -3.33 0.38
N GLY A 417 9.29 -2.63 1.52
CA GLY A 417 8.15 -2.03 2.20
C GLY A 417 7.40 -2.97 3.15
N SER A 418 7.92 -4.19 3.37
CA SER A 418 7.43 -5.08 4.43
C SER A 418 7.78 -4.46 5.78
N SER A 419 6.82 -4.43 6.71
CA SER A 419 7.04 -3.83 8.02
C SER A 419 6.31 -4.56 9.12
N THR A 420 6.87 -4.49 10.32
CA THR A 420 6.21 -4.98 11.54
C THR A 420 6.39 -3.97 12.67
N THR A 421 5.46 -3.99 13.62
CA THR A 421 5.51 -3.17 14.83
C THR A 421 5.66 -4.07 16.04
N THR A 422 6.45 -3.62 17.01
CA THR A 422 6.74 -4.39 18.22
C THR A 422 6.96 -3.45 19.40
N THR A 423 6.74 -3.96 20.60
CA THR A 423 6.92 -3.22 21.84
C THR A 423 8.36 -3.25 22.30
N GLY A 424 8.79 -2.14 22.90
CA GLY A 424 10.06 -2.02 23.61
C GLY A 424 9.84 -1.42 25.00
N GLN A 425 10.63 -1.86 25.97
CA GLN A 425 10.73 -1.27 27.28
C GLN A 425 12.20 -1.09 27.66
N ILE A 426 12.55 0.11 28.12
CA ILE A 426 13.82 0.38 28.79
C ILE A 426 13.53 0.78 30.23
N ALA A 427 14.00 -0.04 31.17
CA ALA A 427 14.00 0.28 32.60
C ALA A 427 15.30 1.02 32.94
N VAL A 428 15.21 2.27 33.36
CA VAL A 428 16.35 3.06 33.82
C VAL A 428 16.39 3.07 35.34
N SER A 429 17.44 2.50 35.90
CA SER A 429 17.67 2.41 37.34
C SER A 429 18.92 3.16 37.76
N LYS A 430 19.07 3.40 39.06
CA LYS A 430 20.34 3.88 39.64
C LYS A 430 21.26 2.67 39.85
N SER A 431 22.55 2.79 39.53
CA SER A 431 23.53 1.81 40.01
C SER A 431 23.87 2.18 41.44
N ALA A 432 23.37 1.40 42.41
CA ALA A 432 23.55 1.70 43.81
C ALA A 432 24.93 1.28 44.35
N VAL A 433 25.72 0.55 43.55
CA VAL A 433 27.00 -0.04 43.94
C VAL A 433 28.07 0.19 42.86
N ARG A 434 29.34 0.39 43.25
CA ARG A 434 30.51 0.30 42.35
C ARG A 434 31.69 -0.44 42.99
N SER A 435 32.41 -1.27 42.25
CA SER A 435 33.70 -1.86 42.66
C SER A 435 34.85 -1.09 42.05
N LYS A 436 35.94 -0.88 42.80
CA LYS A 436 37.16 -0.17 42.37
C LYS A 436 38.25 -1.10 41.80
N TYR A 437 37.96 -2.37 41.49
CA TYR A 437 38.98 -3.32 41.02
C TYR A 437 38.54 -4.14 39.81
N PRO A 438 39.41 -4.33 38.79
CA PRO A 438 40.67 -3.60 38.51
C PRO A 438 40.44 -2.19 37.93
N VAL A 439 39.21 -1.86 37.55
CA VAL A 439 38.71 -0.56 37.07
C VAL A 439 37.36 -0.30 37.74
N ILE A 440 36.98 0.97 37.92
CA ILE A 440 35.67 1.31 38.47
C ILE A 440 34.55 0.70 37.62
N THR A 441 33.83 -0.24 38.20
CA THR A 441 32.73 -0.98 37.57
C THR A 441 31.48 -0.83 38.44
N TYR A 442 30.33 -0.56 37.82
CA TYR A 442 29.08 -0.30 38.54
C TYR A 442 28.19 -1.54 38.54
N PHE A 443 27.48 -1.78 39.64
CA PHE A 443 26.64 -2.94 39.86
C PHE A 443 25.27 -2.53 40.38
N GLY A 444 24.28 -3.37 40.11
CA GLY A 444 22.93 -3.22 40.67
C GLY A 444 22.83 -3.67 42.13
N THR A 445 23.72 -4.59 42.56
CA THR A 445 23.68 -5.21 43.89
C THR A 445 25.10 -5.44 44.43
N LEU A 446 25.23 -5.67 45.75
CA LEU A 446 26.53 -5.97 46.38
C LEU A 446 27.04 -7.37 45.98
N GLN A 447 26.14 -8.36 45.86
CA GLN A 447 26.47 -9.72 45.43
C GLN A 447 27.06 -9.71 44.02
N ALA A 448 26.49 -8.94 43.09
CA ALA A 448 27.02 -8.82 41.73
C ALA A 448 28.44 -8.21 41.72
N ALA A 449 28.68 -7.20 42.56
CA ALA A 449 29.99 -6.57 42.70
C ALA A 449 31.05 -7.53 43.28
N TYR A 450 30.65 -8.36 44.24
CA TYR A 450 31.50 -9.40 44.82
C TYR A 450 31.76 -10.55 43.84
N ASN A 451 30.74 -11.06 43.14
CA ASN A 451 30.86 -12.15 42.17
C ASN A 451 31.81 -11.82 41.02
N ALA A 452 31.90 -10.55 40.64
CA ALA A 452 32.81 -10.08 39.60
C ALA A 452 34.30 -10.14 40.00
N GLN A 453 34.62 -10.37 41.28
CA GLN A 453 36.01 -10.42 41.75
C GLN A 453 36.65 -11.80 41.50
N PRO A 454 37.90 -11.87 41.06
CA PRO A 454 38.61 -13.15 40.91
C PRO A 454 38.99 -13.74 42.27
N ASP A 455 39.13 -15.07 42.36
CA ASP A 455 39.65 -15.74 43.55
C ASP A 455 41.09 -15.30 43.84
N GLY A 456 41.39 -15.08 45.12
CA GLY A 456 42.60 -14.42 45.61
C GLY A 456 42.60 -12.89 45.42
N GLY A 457 41.55 -12.31 44.86
CA GLY A 457 41.44 -10.87 44.57
C GLY A 457 41.13 -10.01 45.79
N THR A 458 41.47 -8.72 45.68
CA THR A 458 41.16 -7.68 46.68
C THR A 458 40.38 -6.54 46.03
N ALA A 459 39.19 -6.23 46.55
CA ALA A 459 38.32 -5.19 45.98
C ALA A 459 37.73 -4.25 47.03
N THR A 460 37.55 -2.98 46.66
CA THR A 460 36.71 -2.03 47.41
C THR A 460 35.41 -1.83 46.68
N VAL A 461 34.30 -2.19 47.30
CA VAL A 461 32.93 -2.02 46.82
C VAL A 461 32.32 -0.84 47.57
N GLU A 462 31.85 0.18 46.86
CA GLU A 462 31.22 1.36 47.40
C GLU A 462 29.72 1.32 47.11
N ALA A 463 28.90 1.66 48.09
CA ALA A 463 27.44 1.57 48.08
C ALA A 463 26.80 2.91 48.44
N MET A 464 25.73 3.27 47.74
CA MET A 464 25.02 4.54 47.94
C MET A 464 24.24 4.57 49.26
N ASP A 465 24.05 5.77 49.81
CA ASP A 465 23.18 6.07 50.96
C ASP A 465 21.71 5.82 50.60
N THR A 466 21.29 4.56 50.72
CA THR A 466 19.92 4.11 50.48
C THR A 466 19.70 2.75 51.16
N SER A 467 18.44 2.35 51.28
CA SER A 467 18.04 1.05 51.80
C SER A 467 17.61 0.15 50.65
N TRP A 468 18.18 -1.05 50.56
CA TRP A 468 17.70 -2.08 49.64
C TRP A 468 17.71 -3.47 50.27
N SER A 469 16.92 -4.37 49.70
CA SER A 469 16.81 -5.76 50.17
C SER A 469 17.60 -6.70 49.26
N GLU A 470 18.52 -7.45 49.87
CA GLU A 470 19.40 -8.42 49.21
C GLU A 470 19.98 -9.38 50.26
N ASP A 471 20.03 -10.66 49.94
CA ASP A 471 20.86 -11.63 50.66
C ASP A 471 22.23 -11.71 49.97
N ILE A 472 23.30 -11.65 50.74
CA ILE A 472 24.67 -11.68 50.23
C ILE A 472 25.47 -12.83 50.84
N THR A 473 26.16 -13.58 50.00
CA THR A 473 27.00 -14.71 50.36
C THR A 473 28.45 -14.47 49.89
N PHE A 474 29.37 -14.53 50.85
CA PHE A 474 30.81 -14.47 50.67
C PHE A 474 31.41 -15.86 50.93
N ASP A 475 31.54 -16.67 49.89
CA ASP A 475 31.88 -18.10 49.92
C ASP A 475 33.21 -18.47 49.21
N ARG A 476 33.93 -17.48 48.70
CA ARG A 476 35.17 -17.67 47.91
C ARG A 476 36.35 -17.02 48.61
N ASN A 477 37.57 -17.38 48.21
CA ASN A 477 38.79 -16.76 48.72
C ASN A 477 39.00 -15.34 48.17
N VAL A 478 38.13 -14.39 48.52
CA VAL A 478 38.19 -12.98 48.06
C VAL A 478 38.26 -12.06 49.27
N THR A 479 39.12 -11.03 49.20
CA THR A 479 39.16 -9.96 50.19
C THR A 479 38.34 -8.77 49.69
N VAL A 480 37.24 -8.44 50.36
CA VAL A 480 36.35 -7.35 49.94
C VAL A 480 36.15 -6.34 51.05
N THR A 481 36.33 -5.06 50.73
CA THR A 481 35.95 -3.94 51.61
C THR A 481 34.69 -3.30 51.08
N ILE A 482 33.58 -3.39 51.80
CA ILE A 482 32.32 -2.73 51.46
C ILE A 482 32.26 -1.40 52.22
N LYS A 483 32.05 -0.31 51.49
CA LYS A 483 31.91 1.03 52.03
C LYS A 483 30.55 1.60 51.66
N GLY A 484 29.66 1.80 52.61
CA GLY A 484 28.34 2.37 52.38
C GLY A 484 28.27 3.89 52.54
N GLY A 485 27.07 4.42 52.30
CA GLY A 485 26.70 5.80 52.59
C GLY A 485 27.03 6.81 51.51
N TYR A 486 27.37 6.41 50.28
CA TYR A 486 27.81 7.33 49.23
C TYR A 486 26.67 8.14 48.57
N ASP A 487 26.97 9.36 48.14
CA ASP A 487 26.11 10.15 47.24
C ASP A 487 25.97 9.51 45.84
N ASP A 488 25.14 10.10 44.97
CA ASP A 488 24.91 9.56 43.62
C ASP A 488 26.14 9.61 42.69
N ALA A 489 27.11 10.45 43.01
CA ALA A 489 28.38 10.59 42.30
C ALA A 489 29.50 9.72 42.89
N PHE A 490 29.26 9.07 44.04
CA PHE A 490 30.26 8.41 44.86
C PHE A 490 31.48 9.29 45.18
N THR A 491 31.22 10.56 45.50
CA THR A 491 32.23 11.57 45.84
C THR A 491 32.31 11.86 47.33
N SER A 492 31.19 11.71 48.05
CA SER A 492 31.10 11.90 49.49
C SER A 492 30.26 10.79 50.14
N GLN A 493 30.38 10.61 51.46
CA GLN A 493 29.59 9.65 52.25
C GLN A 493 28.62 10.39 53.20
N PRO A 494 27.52 10.99 52.71
CA PRO A 494 26.61 11.80 53.53
C PRO A 494 25.75 11.01 54.53
N GLY A 495 25.60 9.69 54.38
CA GLY A 495 24.72 8.87 55.23
C GLY A 495 25.23 7.44 55.40
N ILE A 496 24.32 6.47 55.52
CA ILE A 496 24.64 5.05 55.79
C ILE A 496 23.83 4.16 54.84
N THR A 497 24.49 3.21 54.17
CA THR A 497 23.75 2.21 53.38
C THR A 497 23.07 1.23 54.32
N THR A 498 21.80 0.87 54.06
CA THR A 498 21.11 -0.18 54.83
C THR A 498 20.80 -1.39 53.95
N LEU A 499 21.30 -2.56 54.34
CA LEU A 499 21.00 -3.85 53.72
C LEU A 499 19.91 -4.56 54.54
N GLN A 500 18.77 -4.83 53.91
CA GLN A 500 17.67 -5.61 54.52
C GLN A 500 17.72 -7.05 54.00
N GLY A 501 18.32 -7.96 54.77
CA GLY A 501 18.58 -9.33 54.34
C GLY A 501 19.69 -10.01 55.12
N ILE A 502 20.13 -11.17 54.63
CA ILE A 502 21.11 -12.02 55.29
C ILE A 502 22.49 -11.82 54.67
N LEU A 503 23.48 -11.53 55.51
CA LEU A 503 24.89 -11.56 55.13
C LEU A 503 25.53 -12.85 55.64
N THR A 504 25.97 -13.72 54.73
CA THR A 504 26.65 -14.99 55.04
C THR A 504 28.11 -14.92 54.64
N ILE A 505 29.02 -15.27 55.55
CA ILE A 505 30.46 -15.38 55.27
C ILE A 505 30.90 -16.82 55.54
N SER A 506 31.31 -17.52 54.49
CA SER A 506 31.82 -18.90 54.53
C SER A 506 33.20 -19.05 53.86
N GLY A 507 33.70 -18.00 53.18
CA GLY A 507 35.05 -17.95 52.60
C GLY A 507 35.58 -16.52 52.45
N GLY A 508 36.91 -16.37 52.46
CA GLY A 508 37.58 -15.09 52.21
C GLY A 508 37.62 -14.13 53.41
N THR A 509 37.65 -12.83 53.14
CA THR A 509 37.69 -11.78 54.17
C THR A 509 36.78 -10.62 53.76
N VAL A 510 35.91 -10.18 54.66
CA VAL A 510 34.98 -9.07 54.44
C VAL A 510 35.24 -7.98 55.47
N THR A 511 35.51 -6.78 55.00
CA THR A 511 35.58 -5.55 55.82
C THR A 511 34.36 -4.70 55.49
N ILE A 512 33.63 -4.25 56.51
CA ILE A 512 32.45 -3.41 56.35
C ILE A 512 32.70 -2.04 56.97
N ASP A 513 32.39 -0.99 56.21
CA ASP A 513 32.50 0.42 56.59
C ASP A 513 31.20 1.14 56.22
N ASN A 514 30.57 1.83 57.16
CA ASN A 514 29.39 2.67 56.94
C ASN A 514 28.18 1.96 56.25
N LEU A 515 27.92 0.71 56.64
CA LEU A 515 26.81 -0.13 56.18
C LEU A 515 26.09 -0.72 57.41
N ALA A 516 24.77 -0.59 57.46
CA ALA A 516 23.91 -1.25 58.45
C ALA A 516 23.28 -2.51 57.83
N ILE A 517 23.21 -3.60 58.58
CA ILE A 517 22.50 -4.83 58.21
C ILE A 517 21.30 -4.95 59.15
N GLN A 518 20.09 -5.08 58.57
CA GLN A 518 18.82 -5.13 59.30
C GLN A 518 18.03 -6.38 59.00
#